data_AF-A0A1E7GS88-F1
#
_entry.id   AF-A0A1E7GS88-F1
#
_cell.length_a   1.000
_cell.length_b   1.000
_cell.length_c   1.000
_cell.angle_alpha   90.00
_cell.angle_beta   90.00
_cell.angle_gamma   90.00
#
_symmetry.space_group_name_H-M   'P 1'
#
loop_
_entity.id
_entity.type
_entity.pdbx_description
1 polymer ?
#
loop_
_entity_poly.entity_id
_entity_poly.type
_entity_poly.pdbx_seq_one_letter_code
_entity_poly.pdbx_strand_id
1 'polypeptide(L)'
;MPSSREPGGGSDGDLVRRANEEFKALHASNQKFAAVMFSSLNHSPFEFPDGKIDPVAGVPKHSVKNAVKYADFAIGEFIEKARQEDYYKDTVFVIVSDHNVRVYDDDVVPVNMFRVPALILGEGIEPSVYGELATQPDVLATVLDLLGLDLKYQIMGHSIFDREKPQVALMQFNDFYALREGNRVAVVRPNKNPQTFIYENAHLKPIVSDHELETDALAFVLALDHLYDKKLYK
;
A
#
# COMPACT_ATOMS: atom_id res chain seq x y z
N MET A 1 19.81 6.89 -31.44
CA MET A 1 19.71 5.64 -30.66
C MET A 1 18.26 5.53 -30.22
N PRO A 2 17.47 4.57 -30.72
CA PRO A 2 16.06 4.46 -30.34
C PRO A 2 15.95 3.94 -28.90
N SER A 3 15.12 4.60 -28.09
CA SER A 3 14.81 4.25 -26.71
C SER A 3 14.16 2.87 -26.63
N SER A 4 14.63 2.03 -25.73
CA SER A 4 14.01 0.76 -25.34
C SER A 4 12.66 1.02 -24.69
N ARG A 5 11.59 1.12 -25.50
CA ARG A 5 10.23 0.88 -24.99
C ARG A 5 10.10 -0.62 -24.76
N GLU A 6 9.79 -1.02 -23.53
CA GLU A 6 9.27 -2.36 -23.30
C GLU A 6 7.98 -2.55 -24.13
N PRO A 7 7.77 -3.73 -24.74
CA PRO A 7 6.57 -3.98 -25.53
C PRO A 7 5.37 -4.14 -24.58
N GLY A 8 4.64 -3.04 -24.34
CA GLY A 8 3.33 -3.06 -23.65
C GLY A 8 3.19 -2.11 -22.45
N GLY A 9 4.28 -1.59 -21.89
CA GLY A 9 4.23 -0.60 -20.81
C GLY A 9 4.05 0.81 -21.36
N GLY A 10 2.83 1.35 -21.32
CA GLY A 10 2.63 2.79 -21.49
C GLY A 10 3.32 3.56 -20.36
N SER A 11 3.68 4.83 -20.58
CA SER A 11 4.15 5.67 -19.46
C SER A 11 3.05 5.80 -18.40
N ASP A 12 3.40 6.11 -17.14
CA ASP A 12 2.36 6.39 -16.13
C ASP A 12 1.43 7.56 -16.58
N GLY A 13 1.90 8.45 -17.46
CA GLY A 13 1.04 9.46 -18.10
C GLY A 13 0.00 8.87 -19.06
N ASP A 14 0.37 7.83 -19.81
CA ASP A 14 -0.59 7.09 -20.66
C ASP A 14 -1.59 6.29 -19.82
N LEU A 15 -1.15 5.72 -18.70
CA LEU A 15 -2.01 5.05 -17.73
C LEU A 15 -3.06 6.02 -17.19
N VAL A 16 -2.63 7.19 -16.73
CA VAL A 16 -3.50 8.25 -16.20
C VAL A 16 -4.53 8.70 -17.22
N ARG A 17 -4.11 8.97 -18.47
CA ARG A 17 -5.02 9.37 -19.55
C ARG A 17 -6.06 8.29 -19.85
N ARG A 18 -5.61 7.03 -20.01
CA ARG A 18 -6.50 5.89 -20.31
C ARG A 18 -7.49 5.63 -19.18
N ALA A 19 -7.04 5.70 -17.93
CA ALA A 19 -7.90 5.50 -16.77
C ALA A 19 -9.01 6.56 -16.72
N ASN A 20 -8.68 7.84 -16.91
CA ASN A 20 -9.67 8.91 -16.94
C ASN A 20 -10.71 8.71 -18.07
N GLU A 21 -10.26 8.32 -19.27
CA GLU A 21 -11.15 8.01 -20.40
C GLU A 21 -12.09 6.84 -20.09
N GLU A 22 -11.57 5.76 -19.50
CA GLU A 22 -12.34 4.58 -19.13
C GLU A 22 -13.38 4.88 -18.05
N PHE A 23 -12.98 5.57 -16.97
CA PHE A 23 -13.88 5.91 -15.86
C PHE A 23 -15.00 6.85 -16.31
N LYS A 24 -14.70 7.79 -17.21
CA LYS A 24 -15.71 8.63 -17.85
C LYS A 24 -16.71 7.80 -18.65
N ALA A 25 -16.25 6.82 -19.41
CA ALA A 25 -17.12 5.95 -20.21
C ALA A 25 -18.02 5.06 -19.33
N LEU A 26 -17.45 4.45 -18.27
CA LEU A 26 -18.17 3.62 -17.31
C LEU A 26 -19.23 4.43 -16.54
N HIS A 27 -18.88 5.64 -16.11
CA HIS A 27 -19.84 6.53 -15.45
C HIS A 27 -20.95 6.96 -16.41
N ALA A 28 -20.62 7.34 -17.66
CA ALA A 28 -21.61 7.73 -18.66
C ALA A 28 -22.59 6.59 -19.04
N SER A 29 -22.18 5.33 -18.86
CA SER A 29 -23.04 4.15 -19.05
C SER A 29 -23.80 3.70 -17.79
N ASN A 30 -23.72 4.47 -16.69
CA ASN A 30 -24.25 4.10 -15.37
C ASN A 30 -23.73 2.76 -14.84
N GLN A 31 -22.51 2.37 -15.23
CA GLN A 31 -21.88 1.16 -14.74
C GLN A 31 -21.08 1.46 -13.47
N LYS A 32 -21.44 0.80 -12.36
CA LYS A 32 -20.61 0.80 -11.14
C LYS A 32 -19.28 0.11 -11.43
N PHE A 33 -18.18 0.68 -10.94
CA PHE A 33 -16.85 0.14 -11.20
C PHE A 33 -15.98 0.15 -9.94
N ALA A 34 -15.06 -0.81 -9.90
CA ALA A 34 -13.89 -0.80 -9.05
C ALA A 34 -12.68 -1.03 -9.95
N ALA A 35 -11.69 -0.15 -9.86
CA ALA A 35 -10.56 -0.15 -10.77
C ALA A 35 -9.24 -0.07 -9.99
N VAL A 36 -8.23 -0.75 -10.50
CA VAL A 36 -6.86 -0.71 -9.97
C VAL A 36 -5.96 -0.14 -11.05
N MET A 37 -5.28 0.95 -10.72
CA MET A 37 -4.22 1.53 -11.53
C MET A 37 -2.88 1.16 -10.88
N PHE A 38 -1.97 0.55 -11.63
CA PHE A 38 -0.67 0.15 -11.13
C PHE A 38 0.43 0.90 -11.88
N SER A 39 1.14 1.80 -11.20
CA SER A 39 2.25 2.57 -11.77
C SER A 39 3.42 1.63 -12.10
N SER A 40 4.15 1.91 -13.18
CA SER A 40 5.24 1.03 -13.65
C SER A 40 6.60 1.71 -13.77
N LEU A 41 6.69 3.04 -13.71
CA LEU A 41 7.95 3.75 -14.03
C LEU A 41 8.95 3.84 -12.87
N ASN A 42 8.56 3.54 -11.63
CA ASN A 42 9.49 3.47 -10.49
C ASN A 42 10.29 2.16 -10.45
N HIS A 43 10.75 1.70 -11.62
CA HIS A 43 11.59 0.53 -11.80
C HIS A 43 12.84 0.89 -12.61
N SER A 44 13.97 0.28 -12.26
CA SER A 44 15.21 0.41 -13.02
C SER A 44 14.97 0.05 -14.49
N PRO A 45 15.42 0.87 -15.46
CA PRO A 45 16.43 1.93 -15.34
C PRO A 45 15.90 3.33 -14.95
N PHE A 46 14.68 3.46 -14.45
CA PHE A 46 14.04 4.72 -14.03
C PHE A 46 13.84 5.70 -15.19
N GLU A 47 13.31 5.20 -16.30
CA GLU A 47 12.95 6.00 -17.46
C GLU A 47 11.60 6.69 -17.25
N PHE A 48 11.57 8.00 -17.47
CA PHE A 48 10.34 8.80 -17.49
C PHE A 48 10.45 9.92 -18.53
N PRO A 49 9.32 10.41 -19.08
CA PRO A 49 9.30 11.47 -20.08
C PRO A 49 9.95 12.79 -19.66
N ASP A 50 10.60 13.44 -20.63
CA ASP A 50 11.25 14.74 -20.44
C ASP A 50 10.23 15.89 -20.38
N GLY A 51 10.60 16.96 -19.68
CA GLY A 51 9.82 18.21 -19.62
C GLY A 51 8.54 18.13 -18.77
N LYS A 52 8.30 17.02 -18.07
CA LYS A 52 7.16 16.84 -17.15
C LYS A 52 7.47 17.27 -15.72
N ILE A 53 8.69 17.01 -15.29
CA ILE A 53 9.22 17.44 -13.99
C ILE A 53 10.62 17.99 -14.16
N ASP A 54 11.00 18.93 -13.30
CA ASP A 54 12.41 19.26 -13.11
C ASP A 54 13.07 18.20 -12.21
N PRO A 55 14.16 17.55 -12.64
CA PRO A 55 14.89 16.64 -11.78
C PRO A 55 15.35 17.31 -10.50
N VAL A 56 15.40 16.56 -9.40
CA VAL A 56 15.90 17.05 -8.12
C VAL A 56 17.37 17.47 -8.28
N ALA A 57 17.69 18.69 -7.85
CA ALA A 57 19.04 19.23 -7.95
C ALA A 57 20.08 18.31 -7.28
N GLY A 58 21.19 18.06 -7.98
CA GLY A 58 22.27 17.19 -7.51
C GLY A 58 21.98 15.68 -7.59
N VAL A 59 20.84 15.27 -8.16
CA VAL A 59 20.45 13.85 -8.27
C VAL A 59 20.40 13.43 -9.74
N PRO A 60 20.99 12.27 -10.11
CA PRO A 60 20.90 11.76 -11.47
C PRO A 60 19.45 11.69 -11.96
N LYS A 61 19.21 12.11 -13.20
CA LYS A 61 17.87 12.11 -13.82
C LYS A 61 17.18 10.76 -13.67
N HIS A 62 17.85 9.70 -14.10
CA HIS A 62 17.39 8.31 -13.96
C HIS A 62 17.73 7.76 -12.58
N SER A 63 16.88 8.05 -11.60
CA SER A 63 17.04 7.60 -10.22
C SER A 63 15.68 7.36 -9.57
N VAL A 64 15.66 6.52 -8.53
CA VAL A 64 14.47 6.27 -7.68
C VAL A 64 13.83 7.59 -7.26
N LYS A 65 14.61 8.57 -6.79
CA LYS A 65 14.06 9.83 -6.28
C LYS A 65 13.32 10.63 -7.35
N ASN A 66 13.84 10.67 -8.57
CA ASN A 66 13.18 11.36 -9.68
C ASN A 66 12.02 10.54 -10.27
N ALA A 67 12.10 9.21 -10.25
CA ALA A 67 10.98 8.34 -10.64
C ALA A 67 9.80 8.49 -9.67
N VAL A 68 10.05 8.54 -8.35
CA VAL A 68 9.03 8.85 -7.33
C VAL A 68 8.45 10.25 -7.55
N LYS A 69 9.28 11.26 -7.83
CA LYS A 69 8.81 12.62 -8.17
C LYS A 69 7.93 12.62 -9.44
N TYR A 70 8.24 11.78 -10.41
CA TYR A 70 7.42 11.65 -11.62
C TYR A 70 6.09 10.95 -11.32
N ALA A 71 6.08 9.92 -10.47
CA ALA A 71 4.86 9.25 -10.03
C ALA A 71 3.94 10.22 -9.27
N ASP A 72 4.50 11.06 -8.37
CA ASP A 72 3.78 12.14 -7.70
C ASP A 72 3.14 13.12 -8.71
N PHE A 73 3.90 13.57 -9.70
CA PHE A 73 3.37 14.39 -10.80
C PHE A 73 2.22 13.70 -11.55
N ALA A 74 2.36 12.42 -11.90
CA ALA A 74 1.34 11.68 -12.64
C ALA A 74 0.05 11.48 -11.81
N ILE A 75 0.19 11.19 -10.51
CA ILE A 75 -0.94 11.11 -9.57
C ILE A 75 -1.65 12.48 -9.50
N GLY A 76 -0.89 13.57 -9.37
CA GLY A 76 -1.44 14.92 -9.39
C GLY A 76 -2.20 15.22 -10.69
N GLU A 77 -1.61 14.91 -11.84
CA GLU A 77 -2.25 15.07 -13.15
C GLU A 77 -3.56 14.26 -13.26
N PHE A 78 -3.60 13.04 -12.72
CA PHE A 78 -4.81 12.23 -12.70
C PHE A 78 -5.91 12.85 -11.86
N ILE A 79 -5.61 13.27 -10.64
CA ILE A 79 -6.60 13.86 -9.73
C ILE A 79 -7.13 15.19 -10.28
N GLU A 80 -6.28 16.02 -10.89
CA GLU A 80 -6.71 17.27 -11.54
C GLU A 80 -7.63 17.03 -12.74
N LYS A 81 -7.38 15.99 -13.54
CA LYS A 81 -8.30 15.58 -14.62
C LYS A 81 -9.60 15.04 -14.05
N ALA A 82 -9.53 14.14 -13.07
CA ALA A 82 -10.69 13.52 -12.47
C ALA A 82 -11.64 14.58 -11.89
N ARG A 83 -11.12 15.60 -11.17
CA ARG A 83 -11.91 16.72 -10.62
C ARG A 83 -12.76 17.48 -11.66
N GLN A 84 -12.43 17.39 -12.94
CA GLN A 84 -13.16 18.03 -14.04
C GLN A 84 -14.25 17.12 -14.64
N GLU A 85 -14.31 15.85 -14.22
CA GLU A 85 -15.22 14.84 -14.75
C GLU A 85 -16.34 14.52 -13.76
N ASP A 86 -17.51 14.14 -14.28
CA ASP A 86 -18.71 13.90 -13.45
C ASP A 86 -18.53 12.74 -12.46
N TYR A 87 -17.71 11.74 -12.81
CA TYR A 87 -17.49 10.57 -11.95
C TYR A 87 -16.80 10.91 -10.62
N TYR A 88 -16.08 12.03 -10.53
CA TYR A 88 -15.35 12.40 -9.31
C TYR A 88 -16.23 12.49 -8.08
N LYS A 89 -17.47 12.98 -8.26
CA LYS A 89 -18.45 13.18 -7.18
C LYS A 89 -18.95 11.86 -6.58
N ASP A 90 -18.83 10.75 -7.31
CA ASP A 90 -19.31 9.42 -6.92
C ASP A 90 -18.15 8.41 -6.86
N THR A 91 -16.91 8.89 -6.66
CA THR A 91 -15.71 8.04 -6.63
C THR A 91 -14.89 8.29 -5.37
N VAL A 92 -14.54 7.21 -4.67
CA VAL A 92 -13.49 7.20 -3.65
C VAL A 92 -12.19 6.78 -4.32
N PHE A 93 -11.17 7.64 -4.24
CA PHE A 93 -9.83 7.37 -4.75
C PHE A 93 -8.93 6.90 -3.61
N VAL A 94 -8.14 5.87 -3.87
CA VAL A 94 -7.16 5.32 -2.93
C VAL A 94 -5.80 5.36 -3.58
N ILE A 95 -4.88 6.12 -2.98
CA ILE A 95 -3.48 6.20 -3.41
C ILE A 95 -2.67 5.53 -2.31
N VAL A 96 -2.09 4.37 -2.60
CA VAL A 96 -1.32 3.58 -1.64
C VAL A 96 -0.16 2.92 -2.34
N SER A 97 1.02 2.87 -1.70
CA SER A 97 2.13 2.08 -2.22
C SER A 97 1.94 0.60 -1.88
N ASP A 98 2.32 -0.26 -2.81
CA ASP A 98 2.32 -1.72 -2.66
C ASP A 98 3.39 -2.18 -1.67
N HIS A 99 4.58 -1.58 -1.74
CA HIS A 99 5.67 -1.78 -0.79
C HIS A 99 6.66 -0.61 -0.81
N ASN A 100 7.63 -0.61 0.11
CA ASN A 100 8.75 0.34 0.08
C ASN A 100 9.87 -0.15 -0.85
N VAL A 101 10.86 0.69 -1.15
CA VAL A 101 12.03 0.30 -1.94
C VAL A 101 12.81 -0.84 -1.26
N ARG A 102 13.43 -1.74 -2.03
CA ARG A 102 14.25 -2.84 -1.48
C ARG A 102 15.45 -2.28 -0.72
N VAL A 103 15.68 -2.77 0.50
CA VAL A 103 16.85 -2.35 1.30
C VAL A 103 17.42 -3.51 2.14
N TYR A 104 18.69 -3.34 2.50
CA TYR A 104 19.44 -4.11 3.48
C TYR A 104 19.46 -3.29 4.78
N ASP A 105 18.85 -3.81 5.85
CA ASP A 105 18.93 -3.25 7.21
C ASP A 105 19.59 -4.30 8.11
N ASP A 106 20.06 -3.90 9.29
CA ASP A 106 20.73 -4.78 10.26
C ASP A 106 19.71 -5.58 11.12
N ASP A 107 18.46 -5.13 11.14
CA ASP A 107 17.39 -5.80 11.87
C ASP A 107 16.97 -7.13 11.22
N VAL A 108 16.57 -8.10 12.06
CA VAL A 108 16.03 -9.38 11.59
C VAL A 108 14.80 -9.18 10.69
N VAL A 109 14.00 -8.17 10.97
CA VAL A 109 12.91 -7.67 10.12
C VAL A 109 12.91 -6.14 10.20
N PRO A 110 13.19 -5.42 9.11
CA PRO A 110 13.25 -3.95 9.11
C PRO A 110 11.86 -3.32 9.14
N VAL A 111 11.26 -3.20 10.34
CA VAL A 111 9.88 -2.71 10.52
C VAL A 111 9.66 -1.30 9.94
N ASN A 112 10.65 -0.42 10.05
CA ASN A 112 10.67 0.92 9.44
C ASN A 112 10.42 0.87 7.92
N MET A 113 10.88 -0.19 7.25
CA MET A 113 10.78 -0.35 5.81
C MET A 113 9.42 -0.87 5.34
N PHE A 114 8.52 -1.27 6.24
CA PHE A 114 7.13 -1.62 5.91
C PHE A 114 6.19 -0.42 5.90
N ARG A 115 6.66 0.76 6.33
CA ARG A 115 5.86 1.99 6.28
C ARG A 115 5.74 2.49 4.84
N VAL A 116 4.51 2.58 4.36
CA VAL A 116 4.15 3.10 3.04
C VAL A 116 3.18 4.28 3.16
N PRO A 117 3.14 5.21 2.19
CA PRO A 117 2.11 6.23 2.14
C PRO A 117 0.75 5.61 1.76
N ALA A 118 -0.31 6.14 2.35
CA ALA A 118 -1.70 5.86 1.99
C ALA A 118 -2.50 7.16 2.09
N LEU A 119 -3.36 7.40 1.11
CA LEU A 119 -4.21 8.59 1.00
C LEU A 119 -5.54 8.18 0.40
N ILE A 120 -6.64 8.50 1.08
CA ILE A 120 -8.01 8.32 0.60
C ILE A 120 -8.58 9.70 0.28
N LEU A 121 -9.16 9.86 -0.90
CA LEU A 121 -9.71 11.12 -1.41
C LEU A 121 -11.10 10.88 -1.99
N GLY A 122 -11.95 11.89 -1.98
CA GLY A 122 -13.26 11.85 -2.62
C GLY A 122 -14.08 13.07 -2.23
N GLU A 123 -15.14 13.33 -2.98
CA GLU A 123 -16.11 14.37 -2.64
C GLU A 123 -16.74 14.06 -1.27
N GLY A 124 -16.80 15.05 -0.37
CA GLY A 124 -17.39 14.89 0.97
C GLY A 124 -16.53 14.14 1.99
N ILE A 125 -15.31 13.70 1.64
CA ILE A 125 -14.35 13.14 2.61
C ILE A 125 -13.61 14.30 3.29
N GLU A 126 -13.84 14.45 4.60
CA GLU A 126 -13.19 15.49 5.40
C GLU A 126 -11.69 15.23 5.59
N PRO A 127 -10.83 16.26 5.44
CA PRO A 127 -9.40 16.12 5.68
C PRO A 127 -9.10 15.68 7.12
N SER A 128 -8.37 14.59 7.27
CA SER A 128 -7.90 14.09 8.56
C SER A 128 -6.57 13.35 8.42
N VAL A 129 -5.85 13.21 9.53
CA VAL A 129 -4.63 12.41 9.61
C VAL A 129 -4.86 11.30 10.63
N TYR A 130 -4.72 10.07 10.19
CA TYR A 130 -4.74 8.91 11.07
C TYR A 130 -3.31 8.57 11.49
N GLY A 131 -3.02 8.76 12.79
CA GLY A 131 -1.67 8.62 13.35
C GLY A 131 -1.33 7.23 13.90
N GLU A 132 -2.33 6.36 14.01
CA GLU A 132 -2.20 5.03 14.58
C GLU A 132 -1.85 3.98 13.52
N LEU A 133 -1.58 2.73 13.94
CA LEU A 133 -1.20 1.66 13.03
C LEU A 133 -2.37 1.29 12.10
N ALA A 134 -2.08 1.26 10.81
CA ALA A 134 -2.98 0.78 9.76
C ALA A 134 -2.18 -0.02 8.72
N THR A 135 -2.83 -1.02 8.15
CA THR A 135 -2.30 -1.93 7.12
C THR A 135 -3.08 -1.79 5.82
N GLN A 136 -2.59 -2.36 4.71
CA GLN A 136 -3.32 -2.33 3.43
C GLN A 136 -4.73 -2.98 3.51
N PRO A 137 -4.95 -4.09 4.24
CA PRO A 137 -6.31 -4.58 4.52
C PRO A 137 -7.19 -3.57 5.25
N ASP A 138 -6.64 -2.79 6.19
CA ASP A 138 -7.38 -1.73 6.90
C ASP A 138 -7.80 -0.60 5.95
N VAL A 139 -6.98 -0.29 4.94
CA VAL A 139 -7.34 0.68 3.88
C VAL A 139 -8.56 0.20 3.10
N LEU A 140 -8.59 -1.08 2.70
CA LEU A 140 -9.75 -1.66 2.03
C LEU A 140 -10.99 -1.61 2.92
N ALA A 141 -10.87 -2.01 4.19
CA ALA A 141 -11.97 -1.94 5.17
C ALA A 141 -12.56 -0.53 5.27
N THR A 142 -11.68 0.46 5.41
CA THR A 142 -12.03 1.88 5.52
C THR A 142 -12.76 2.38 4.27
N VAL A 143 -12.30 1.99 3.08
CA VAL A 143 -12.93 2.39 1.82
C VAL A 143 -14.32 1.79 1.67
N LEU A 144 -14.52 0.54 2.08
CA LEU A 144 -15.84 -0.10 2.04
C LEU A 144 -16.84 0.61 2.98
N ASP A 145 -16.39 1.06 4.15
CA ASP A 145 -17.20 1.90 5.05
C ASP A 145 -17.55 3.26 4.42
N LEU A 146 -16.58 3.91 3.76
CA LEU A 146 -16.81 5.19 3.06
C LEU A 146 -17.80 5.08 1.91
N LEU A 147 -17.81 3.95 1.20
CA LEU A 147 -18.79 3.68 0.15
C LEU A 147 -20.20 3.42 0.69
N GLY A 148 -20.36 3.29 2.02
CA GLY A 148 -21.64 3.04 2.67
C GLY A 148 -22.28 1.70 2.29
N LEU A 149 -21.45 0.73 1.89
CA LEU A 149 -21.93 -0.58 1.44
C LEU A 149 -22.06 -1.52 2.65
N ASP A 150 -23.27 -2.04 2.88
CA ASP A 150 -23.47 -3.13 3.84
C ASP A 150 -22.99 -4.45 3.23
N LEU A 151 -21.72 -4.76 3.43
CA LEU A 151 -21.06 -5.94 2.90
C LEU A 151 -20.56 -6.82 4.04
N LYS A 152 -20.77 -8.13 3.89
CA LYS A 152 -20.01 -9.13 4.64
C LYS A 152 -18.84 -9.57 3.78
N TYR A 153 -17.65 -9.15 4.16
CA TYR A 153 -16.41 -9.52 3.50
C TYR A 153 -15.45 -10.17 4.50
N GLN A 154 -14.69 -11.14 4.03
CA GLN A 154 -13.68 -11.84 4.83
C GLN A 154 -12.32 -11.15 4.67
N ILE A 155 -12.20 -9.88 5.05
CA ILE A 155 -10.89 -9.22 5.05
C ILE A 155 -10.27 -9.29 6.43
N MET A 156 -8.98 -9.56 6.50
CA MET A 156 -8.20 -9.46 7.74
C MET A 156 -7.74 -8.02 7.96
N GLY A 157 -8.71 -7.11 8.01
CA GLY A 157 -8.50 -5.67 8.15
C GLY A 157 -9.68 -5.02 8.86
N HIS A 158 -9.40 -3.93 9.53
CA HIS A 158 -10.33 -3.16 10.33
C HIS A 158 -10.35 -1.72 9.84
N SER A 159 -11.54 -1.17 9.66
CA SER A 159 -11.72 0.22 9.28
C SER A 159 -11.13 1.14 10.35
N ILE A 160 -10.52 2.26 9.93
CA ILE A 160 -10.00 3.27 10.87
C ILE A 160 -11.11 3.99 11.65
N PHE A 161 -12.38 3.83 11.25
CA PHE A 161 -13.54 4.35 11.97
C PHE A 161 -13.98 3.44 13.12
N ASP A 162 -13.49 2.20 13.16
CA ASP A 162 -13.72 1.29 14.27
C ASP A 162 -12.93 1.75 15.49
N ARG A 163 -13.64 2.06 16.58
CA ARG A 163 -13.04 2.51 17.84
C ARG A 163 -12.24 1.42 18.53
N GLU A 164 -12.58 0.16 18.26
CA GLU A 164 -11.91 -1.01 18.83
C GLU A 164 -10.89 -1.61 17.85
N LYS A 165 -10.50 -0.84 16.81
CA LYS A 165 -9.51 -1.28 15.83
C LYS A 165 -8.21 -1.73 16.52
N PRO A 166 -7.76 -2.98 16.31
CA PRO A 166 -6.51 -3.46 16.86
C PRO A 166 -5.31 -2.73 16.25
N GLN A 167 -4.31 -2.48 17.09
CA GLN A 167 -3.02 -1.87 16.73
C GLN A 167 -2.01 -2.93 16.31
N VAL A 168 -2.42 -3.77 15.35
CA VAL A 168 -1.65 -4.92 14.86
C VAL A 168 -1.25 -4.76 13.40
N ALA A 169 -0.02 -5.17 13.06
CA ALA A 169 0.43 -5.32 11.68
C ALA A 169 1.24 -6.60 11.50
N LEU A 170 0.80 -7.44 10.58
CA LEU A 170 1.58 -8.58 10.10
C LEU A 170 2.47 -8.14 8.93
N MET A 171 3.75 -8.48 9.01
CA MET A 171 4.76 -8.18 8.00
C MET A 171 5.47 -9.46 7.58
N GLN A 172 5.71 -9.61 6.27
CA GLN A 172 6.51 -10.70 5.74
C GLN A 172 7.80 -10.15 5.14
N PHE A 173 8.94 -10.63 5.63
CA PHE A 173 10.27 -10.27 5.14
C PHE A 173 11.05 -11.53 4.76
N ASN A 174 11.20 -11.78 3.46
CA ASN A 174 11.70 -13.05 2.94
C ASN A 174 10.87 -14.24 3.47
N ASP A 175 11.50 -15.16 4.19
CA ASP A 175 10.91 -16.33 4.84
C ASP A 175 10.51 -16.06 6.31
N PHE A 176 10.62 -14.81 6.79
CA PHE A 176 10.29 -14.44 8.16
C PHE A 176 8.94 -13.73 8.22
N TYR A 177 8.24 -13.95 9.33
CA TYR A 177 7.01 -13.22 9.66
C TYR A 177 7.22 -12.43 10.94
N ALA A 178 6.75 -11.19 10.96
CA ALA A 178 6.74 -10.34 12.14
C ALA A 178 5.32 -9.86 12.42
N LEU A 179 4.81 -10.17 13.61
CA LEU A 179 3.56 -9.59 14.11
C LEU A 179 3.92 -8.44 15.06
N ARG A 180 3.59 -7.23 14.66
CA ARG A 180 3.73 -6.02 15.47
C ARG A 180 2.42 -5.74 16.19
N GLU A 181 2.49 -5.49 17.48
CA GLU A 181 1.41 -4.95 18.29
C GLU A 181 1.90 -3.72 19.08
N GLY A 182 1.44 -2.54 18.70
CA GLY A 182 2.00 -1.28 19.21
C GLY A 182 3.51 -1.19 18.95
N ASN A 183 4.32 -1.28 20.01
CA ASN A 183 5.79 -1.31 19.93
C ASN A 183 6.39 -2.69 20.18
N ARG A 184 5.59 -3.71 20.49
CA ARG A 184 6.07 -5.10 20.62
C ARG A 184 6.05 -5.77 19.25
N VAL A 185 7.04 -6.62 18.98
CA VAL A 185 7.14 -7.36 17.72
C VAL A 185 7.56 -8.80 18.01
N ALA A 186 6.74 -9.77 17.65
CA ALA A 186 7.14 -11.17 17.63
C ALA A 186 7.60 -11.56 16.22
N VAL A 187 8.75 -12.21 16.11
CA VAL A 187 9.32 -12.67 14.85
C VAL A 187 9.37 -14.20 14.82
N VAL A 188 8.73 -14.79 13.82
CA VAL A 188 8.72 -16.23 13.54
C VAL A 188 9.60 -16.50 12.33
N ARG A 189 10.46 -17.52 12.43
CA ARG A 189 11.41 -17.92 11.38
C ARG A 189 11.41 -19.43 11.20
N PRO A 190 11.72 -19.94 10.00
CA PRO A 190 11.82 -21.37 9.77
C PRO A 190 12.84 -22.03 10.70
N ASN A 191 12.44 -23.14 11.33
CA ASN A 191 13.28 -23.98 12.18
C ASN A 191 13.92 -23.26 13.38
N LYS A 192 13.34 -22.15 13.83
CA LYS A 192 13.79 -21.40 15.02
C LYS A 192 12.63 -21.14 15.96
N ASN A 193 12.92 -21.03 17.24
CA ASN A 193 11.94 -20.53 18.20
C ASN A 193 11.58 -19.08 17.87
N PRO A 194 10.31 -18.67 18.07
CA PRO A 194 9.90 -17.28 18.03
C PRO A 194 10.76 -16.42 18.96
N GLN A 195 10.91 -15.14 18.63
CA GLN A 195 11.61 -14.16 19.45
C GLN A 195 10.79 -12.88 19.53
N THR A 196 10.76 -12.26 20.70
CA THR A 196 10.07 -11.00 20.95
C THR A 196 11.05 -9.84 21.04
N PHE A 197 10.65 -8.70 20.47
CA PHE A 197 11.40 -7.46 20.41
C PHE A 197 10.54 -6.28 20.83
N ILE A 198 11.19 -5.21 21.29
CA ILE A 198 10.63 -3.86 21.32
C ILE A 198 11.15 -3.10 20.11
N TYR A 199 10.24 -2.49 19.37
CA TYR A 199 10.52 -1.59 18.27
C TYR A 199 10.62 -0.16 18.78
N GLU A 200 11.83 0.39 18.76
CA GLU A 200 12.10 1.76 19.19
C GLU A 200 13.22 2.38 18.35
N ASN A 201 13.09 3.68 18.05
CA ASN A 201 14.08 4.41 17.23
C ASN A 201 14.40 3.71 15.90
N ALA A 202 13.37 3.18 15.24
CA ALA A 202 13.47 2.43 13.99
C ALA A 202 14.22 1.08 14.05
N HIS A 203 14.52 0.56 15.25
CA HIS A 203 15.24 -0.70 15.43
C HIS A 203 14.54 -1.68 16.36
N LEU A 204 14.78 -2.98 16.15
CA LEU A 204 14.33 -4.07 16.99
C LEU A 204 15.33 -4.38 18.09
N LYS A 205 14.88 -4.30 19.35
CA LYS A 205 15.67 -4.67 20.53
C LYS A 205 15.10 -5.94 21.16
N PRO A 206 15.88 -7.03 21.28
CA PRO A 206 15.39 -8.26 21.91
C PRO A 206 14.93 -8.01 23.35
N ILE A 207 13.81 -8.61 23.72
CA ILE A 207 13.32 -8.62 25.10
C ILE A 207 13.00 -10.05 25.55
N VAL A 208 12.55 -10.19 26.81
CA VAL A 208 11.97 -11.44 27.28
C VAL A 208 10.78 -11.83 26.39
N SER A 209 10.63 -13.12 26.13
CA SER A 209 9.55 -13.64 25.29
C SER A 209 8.17 -13.23 25.80
N ASP A 210 7.37 -12.70 24.88
CA ASP A 210 5.94 -12.54 25.02
C ASP A 210 5.26 -13.72 24.33
N HIS A 211 5.02 -14.78 25.09
CA HIS A 211 4.52 -16.04 24.54
C HIS A 211 3.12 -15.94 23.93
N GLU A 212 2.31 -14.99 24.37
CA GLU A 212 1.00 -14.72 23.76
C GLU A 212 1.21 -14.13 22.36
N LEU A 213 1.98 -13.05 22.24
CA LEU A 213 2.27 -12.43 20.94
C LEU A 213 3.00 -13.37 19.98
N GLU A 214 3.91 -14.21 20.48
CA GLU A 214 4.59 -15.26 19.71
C GLU A 214 3.61 -16.32 19.17
N THR A 215 2.62 -16.70 20.00
CA THR A 215 1.55 -17.64 19.61
C THR A 215 0.63 -17.00 18.58
N ASP A 216 0.25 -15.74 18.78
CA ASP A 216 -0.58 -14.98 17.83
C ASP A 216 0.12 -14.84 16.49
N ALA A 217 1.43 -14.51 16.47
CA ALA A 217 2.20 -14.43 15.24
C ALA A 217 2.15 -15.74 14.45
N LEU A 218 2.30 -16.87 15.13
CA LEU A 218 2.18 -18.19 14.48
C LEU A 218 0.74 -18.47 14.03
N ALA A 219 -0.26 -18.09 14.83
CA ALA A 219 -1.67 -18.26 14.50
C ALA A 219 -2.05 -17.48 13.22
N PHE A 220 -1.58 -16.24 13.05
CA PHE A 220 -1.76 -15.47 11.82
C PHE A 220 -1.20 -16.20 10.61
N VAL A 221 0.04 -16.72 10.69
CA VAL A 221 0.69 -17.44 9.59
C VAL A 221 -0.08 -18.71 9.23
N LEU A 222 -0.44 -19.53 10.23
CA LEU A 222 -1.16 -20.78 10.01
C LEU A 222 -2.59 -20.56 9.53
N ALA A 223 -3.27 -19.51 10.02
CA ALA A 223 -4.61 -19.19 9.58
C ALA A 223 -4.64 -18.74 8.11
N LEU A 224 -3.71 -17.88 7.70
CA LEU A 224 -3.58 -17.44 6.31
C LEU A 224 -3.33 -18.62 5.36
N ASP A 225 -2.38 -19.49 5.72
CA ASP A 225 -2.08 -20.72 4.98
C ASP A 225 -3.31 -21.64 4.89
N HIS A 226 -3.98 -21.87 6.02
CA HIS A 226 -5.18 -22.70 6.07
C HIS A 226 -6.32 -22.15 5.20
N LEU A 227 -6.57 -20.85 5.27
CA LEU A 227 -7.64 -20.21 4.48
C LEU A 227 -7.36 -20.32 2.98
N TYR A 228 -6.10 -20.17 2.57
CA TYR A 228 -5.68 -20.36 1.18
C TYR A 228 -5.86 -21.81 0.72
N ASP A 229 -5.26 -22.76 1.45
CA ASP A 229 -5.27 -24.18 1.11
C ASP A 229 -6.67 -24.78 1.05
N LYS A 230 -7.54 -24.35 1.97
CA LYS A 230 -8.94 -24.79 2.03
C LYS A 230 -9.87 -23.97 1.14
N LYS A 231 -9.36 -22.95 0.43
CA LYS A 231 -10.15 -22.03 -0.41
C LYS A 231 -11.32 -21.42 0.35
N LEU A 232 -11.06 -20.95 1.56
CA LEU A 232 -12.08 -20.44 2.47
C LEU A 232 -12.33 -18.94 2.30
N TYR A 233 -11.44 -18.21 1.63
CA TYR A 233 -11.68 -16.83 1.15
C TYR A 233 -12.79 -16.86 0.08
N LYS A 234 -14.04 -16.61 0.48
CA LYS A 234 -15.23 -16.64 -0.37
C LYS A 234 -16.15 -15.46 -0.11
#